data_AF-A0A6P1XZT7-F1
#
_entry.id   AF-A0A6P1XZT7-F1
#
_cell.length_a   1.000
_cell.length_b   1.000
_cell.length_c   1.000
_cell.angle_alpha   90.00
_cell.angle_beta   90.00
_cell.angle_gamma   90.00
#
_symmetry.space_group_name_H-M   'P 1'
#
loop_
_entity.id
_entity.type
_entity.pdbx_description
1 polymer ?
#
loop_
_entity_poly.entity_id
_entity_poly.type
_entity_poly.pdbx_seq_one_letter_code
_entity_poly.pdbx_strand_id
1 'polypeptide(L)' 'MKNITLSIDETVLQAGREYAKRHNISFNFLVRKLIEQTVVTNKDYWLHETFSLMDTLNAVSSDEKWTREELYRV' A
#
# COMPACT_ATOMS: atom_id res chain seq x y z
N MET A 1 7.51 22.72 1.28
CA MET A 1 6.90 22.06 0.10
C MET A 1 7.40 22.77 -1.16
N LYS A 2 7.66 22.05 -2.24
CA LYS A 2 7.98 22.65 -3.56
C LYS A 2 6.74 22.52 -4.45
N ASN A 3 6.37 23.60 -5.12
CA ASN A 3 5.28 23.58 -6.10
C ASN A 3 5.83 23.05 -7.43
N ILE A 4 5.02 22.25 -8.12
CA ILE A 4 5.31 21.78 -9.47
C ILE A 4 4.23 22.30 -10.42
N THR A 5 4.63 22.66 -11.63
CA THR A 5 3.70 22.94 -12.74
C THR A 5 3.62 21.68 -13.60
N LEU A 6 2.41 21.15 -13.77
CA LEU A 6 2.15 19.95 -14.55
C LEU A 6 1.11 20.27 -15.64
N SER A 7 1.43 19.92 -16.88
CA SER A 7 0.44 19.93 -17.96
C SER A 7 -0.41 18.68 -17.89
N ILE A 8 -1.73 18.85 -17.93
CA ILE A 8 -2.72 17.77 -17.89
C ILE A 8 -3.88 18.15 -18.80
N ASP A 9 -4.51 17.14 -19.40
CA ASP A 9 -5.74 17.35 -20.16
C ASP A 9 -6.84 17.95 -19.27
N GLU A 10 -7.57 18.94 -19.79
CA GLU A 10 -8.59 19.69 -19.03
C GLU A 10 -9.73 18.78 -18.54
N THR A 11 -10.12 17.78 -19.36
CA THR A 11 -11.19 16.85 -18.98
C THR A 11 -10.76 15.96 -17.82
N VAL A 12 -9.49 15.57 -17.80
CA VAL A 12 -8.88 14.78 -16.71
C VAL A 12 -8.71 15.64 -15.46
N LEU A 13 -8.30 16.89 -15.60
CA LEU A 13 -8.20 17.83 -14.47
C LEU A 13 -9.55 18.00 -13.77
N GLN A 14 -10.62 18.20 -14.53
CA GLN A 14 -11.96 18.38 -13.99
C GLN A 14 -12.46 17.10 -13.29
N ALA A 15 -12.31 15.94 -13.94
CA ALA A 15 -12.68 14.66 -13.35
C ALA A 15 -11.90 14.37 -12.06
N GLY A 16 -10.60 14.67 -12.04
CA GLY A 16 -9.74 14.51 -10.87
C GLY A 16 -10.13 15.42 -9.70
N ARG A 17 -10.53 16.67 -9.98
CA ARG A 17 -11.04 17.61 -8.95
C ARG A 17 -12.34 17.11 -8.34
N GLU A 18 -13.28 16.62 -9.14
CA GLU A 18 -14.53 16.05 -8.66
C GLU A 18 -14.31 14.79 -7.81
N TYR A 19 -13.41 13.90 -8.26
CA TYR A 19 -13.00 12.74 -7.46
C TYR A 19 -12.46 13.18 -6.10
N ALA A 20 -11.49 14.11 -6.07
CA ALA A 20 -10.89 14.58 -4.83
C ALA A 20 -11.94 15.19 -3.87
N LYS A 21 -12.88 15.98 -4.41
CA LYS A 21 -13.99 16.57 -3.65
C LYS A 21 -14.90 15.51 -3.02
N ARG A 22 -15.30 14.48 -3.79
CA ARG A 22 -16.13 13.37 -3.27
C ARG A 22 -15.47 12.61 -2.13
N HIS A 23 -14.14 12.52 -2.15
CA HIS A 23 -13.34 11.87 -1.11
C HIS A 23 -12.82 12.82 -0.02
N ASN A 24 -13.31 14.07 0.02
CA ASN A 24 -12.92 15.10 0.99
C ASN A 24 -11.40 15.34 1.08
N ILE A 25 -10.71 15.31 -0.07
CA ILE A 25 -9.27 15.57 -0.20
C ILE A 25 -9.02 16.64 -1.27
N SER A 26 -7.82 17.25 -1.25
CA SER A 26 -7.42 18.17 -2.33
C SER A 26 -6.87 17.40 -3.54
N PHE A 27 -7.03 17.97 -4.74
CA PHE A 27 -6.43 17.41 -5.95
C PHE A 27 -4.89 17.32 -5.84
N ASN A 28 -4.24 18.31 -5.23
CA ASN A 28 -2.79 18.25 -4.97
C ASN A 28 -2.40 17.13 -4.01
N PHE A 29 -3.24 16.78 -3.04
CA PHE A 29 -3.01 15.60 -2.19
C PHE A 29 -3.15 14.31 -3.00
N LEU A 30 -4.18 14.20 -3.83
CA LEU A 30 -4.37 13.06 -4.72
C LEU A 30 -3.16 12.84 -5.64
N VAL A 31 -2.68 13.88 -6.31
CA VAL A 31 -1.50 13.81 -7.20
C VAL A 31 -0.27 13.32 -6.43
N ARG A 32 -0.01 13.89 -5.25
CA ARG A 32 1.13 13.45 -4.42
C ARG A 32 1.01 11.98 -4.01
N LYS A 33 -0.17 11.56 -3.54
CA LYS A 33 -0.41 10.17 -3.13
C LYS A 33 -0.19 9.20 -4.29
N LEU A 34 -0.67 9.53 -5.49
CA LEU A 34 -0.48 8.70 -6.67
C LEU A 34 0.99 8.63 -7.09
N ILE A 35 1.70 9.77 -7.07
CA ILE A 35 3.14 9.81 -7.35
C ILE A 35 3.88 8.97 -6.32
N GLU A 36 3.61 9.16 -5.03
CA GLU A 36 4.21 8.39 -3.94
C GLU A 36 3.97 6.89 -4.09
N GLN A 37 2.73 6.45 -4.32
CA GLN A 37 2.41 5.05 -4.58
C GLN A 37 3.12 4.47 -5.82
N THR A 38 3.42 5.32 -6.80
CA THR A 38 4.06 4.90 -8.05
C THR A 38 5.58 4.84 -7.93
N VAL A 39 6.20 5.82 -7.26
CA VAL A 39 7.67 5.98 -7.21
C VAL A 39 8.27 5.44 -5.93
N VAL A 40 7.55 5.53 -4.81
CA VAL A 40 7.93 4.92 -3.53
C VAL A 40 7.45 3.48 -3.59
N THR A 41 8.19 2.71 -4.39
CA THR A 41 8.02 1.29 -4.58
C THR A 41 8.30 0.58 -3.25
N ASN A 42 7.31 0.50 -2.37
CA ASN A 42 7.35 -0.38 -1.19
C ASN A 42 6.86 -1.80 -1.54
N LYS A 43 7.10 -2.26 -2.78
CA LYS A 43 6.66 -3.58 -3.24
C LYS A 43 7.58 -4.71 -2.77
N ASP A 44 8.86 -4.44 -2.54
CA ASP A 44 9.79 -5.45 -2.03
C ASP A 44 10.03 -5.35 -0.53
N TYR A 45 9.64 -4.25 0.13
CA TYR A 45 9.87 -4.10 1.56
C TYR A 45 9.03 -5.05 2.39
N TRP A 46 7.73 -5.19 2.11
CA TRP A 46 6.90 -6.13 2.88
C TRP A 46 7.38 -7.58 2.67
N LEU A 47 7.83 -7.92 1.47
CA LEU A 47 8.30 -9.27 1.14
C LEU A 47 9.65 -9.54 1.81
N HIS A 48 10.58 -8.59 1.72
CA HIS A 48 11.87 -8.63 2.39
C HIS A 48 11.73 -8.61 3.92
N GLU A 49 10.81 -7.83 4.47
CA GLU A 49 10.48 -7.78 5.90
C GLU A 49 9.86 -9.11 6.35
N THR A 50 8.97 -9.70 5.55
CA THR A 50 8.40 -11.02 5.82
C THR A 50 9.49 -12.10 5.89
N PHE A 51 10.38 -12.17 4.89
CA PHE A 51 11.48 -13.13 4.90
C PHE A 51 12.47 -12.86 6.03
N SER A 52 12.80 -11.59 6.30
CA SER A 52 13.65 -11.22 7.45
C SER A 52 13.04 -11.64 8.79
N LEU A 53 11.72 -11.55 8.96
CA LEU A 53 11.04 -12.01 10.18
C LEU A 53 11.05 -13.54 10.28
N MET A 54 10.87 -14.25 9.17
CA MET A 54 10.97 -15.72 9.13
C MET A 54 12.40 -16.20 9.45
N ASP A 55 13.42 -15.55 8.87
CA ASP A 55 14.82 -15.93 9.06
C ASP A 55 15.33 -15.63 10.49
N THR A 56 14.75 -14.64 11.17
CA THR A 56 15.11 -14.28 12.56
C THR A 56 14.34 -15.09 13.61
N LEU A 57 13.20 -15.68 13.23
CA LEU A 57 12.43 -16.55 14.11
C LEU A 57 13.06 -17.94 14.18
N ASN A 58 13.73 -18.25 15.30
CA ASN A 58 14.12 -19.61 15.67
C ASN A 58 12.91 -20.43 16.16
N ALA A 59 11.85 -20.50 15.36
CA ALA A 59 10.68 -21.31 15.66
C ALA A 59 10.91 -22.72 15.11
N VAL A 60 11.01 -23.70 16.01
CA VAL A 60 11.02 -25.12 15.65
C VAL A 60 9.60 -25.62 15.83
N SER A 61 8.93 -26.06 14.75
CA SER A 61 7.72 -26.85 14.92
C SER A 61 8.14 -28.19 15.53
N SER A 62 7.64 -28.50 16.72
CA SER A 62 7.61 -29.88 17.22
C SER A 62 6.87 -30.78 16.20
N ASP A 63 6.91 -32.10 16.39
CA ASP A 63 6.14 -33.07 15.57
C ASP A 63 4.60 -32.93 15.71
N GLU A 64 4.14 -31.79 16.20
CA GLU A 64 2.76 -31.47 16.44
C GLU A 64 2.05 -31.23 15.10
N LYS A 65 1.00 -32.02 14.87
CA LYS A 65 0.18 -31.96 13.67
C LYS A 65 -1.18 -31.43 14.07
N TRP A 66 -1.64 -30.46 13.32
CA TRP A 66 -3.00 -29.93 13.46
C TRP A 66 -3.86 -30.43 12.31
N THR A 67 -5.04 -30.91 12.65
CA THR A 67 -6.14 -31.10 11.71
C THR A 67 -6.68 -29.74 11.27
N ARG A 68 -7.39 -29.72 10.13
CA ARG A 68 -7.94 -28.46 9.59
C ARG A 68 -8.94 -27.83 10.56
N GLU A 69 -9.70 -28.68 11.24
CA GLU A 69 -10.76 -28.31 12.17
C GLU A 69 -10.19 -27.60 13.42
N GLU A 70 -9.01 -28.03 13.90
CA GLU A 70 -8.31 -27.43 15.05
C GLU A 70 -7.75 -26.03 14.80
N LEU A 71 -7.56 -25.65 13.53
CA LEU A 71 -7.01 -24.34 13.15
C LEU A 71 -8.08 -23.23 13.09
N TYR A 72 -9.36 -23.57 13.17
CA TYR A 72 -10.43 -22.58 13.26
C TYR A 72 -10.52 -22.04 14.69
N ARG A 73 -10.39 -20.72 14.86
CA ARG A 73 -10.73 -20.06 16.13
C ARG A 73 -12.24 -19.99 16.26
N VAL A 74 -12.78 -20.59 17.34
CA VAL A 74 -14.19 -20.45 17.75
C VAL A 74 -14.43 -19.07 18.32
#